data_AF-A0A811PBC9-F1
#
_entry.id   AF-A0A811PBC9-F1
#
_cell.length_a   1.000
_cell.length_b   1.000
_cell.length_c   1.000
_cell.angle_alpha   90.00
_cell.angle_beta   90.00
_cell.angle_gamma   90.00
#
_symmetry.space_group_name_H-M   'P 1'
#
loop_
_entity.id
_entity.type
_entity.pdbx_description
1 polymer ?
#
loop_
_entity_poly.entity_id
_entity_poly.type
_entity_poly.pdbx_seq_one_letter_code
_entity_poly.pdbx_strand_id
1 'polypeptide(L)' 'MKAPPGLCAACCKKVGLTGFVCRCGKTFCGSHRYAEDHGCSFDFKGASRDAIARANPVIKAEKLTGKI' A
#
# COMPACT_ATOMS: atom_id res chain seq x y z
N MET A 1 -17.44 -4.19 -11.62
CA MET A 1 -16.98 -5.36 -12.41
C MET A 1 -15.77 -5.97 -11.71
N LYS A 2 -15.85 -7.22 -11.23
CA LYS A 2 -14.70 -7.94 -10.64
C LYS A 2 -13.93 -8.62 -11.76
N ALA A 3 -12.62 -8.39 -11.85
CA ALA A 3 -11.79 -9.08 -12.84
C ALA A 3 -11.74 -10.58 -12.50
N PRO A 4 -11.89 -11.48 -13.49
CA PRO A 4 -11.68 -12.92 -13.32
C PRO A 4 -10.30 -13.21 -12.70
N PRO A 5 -10.18 -14.26 -11.87
CA PRO A 5 -8.89 -14.68 -11.33
C PRO A 5 -7.91 -14.93 -12.48
N GLY A 6 -6.71 -14.33 -12.39
CA GLY A 6 -5.67 -14.49 -13.42
C GLY A 6 -5.74 -13.51 -14.60
N LEU A 7 -6.56 -12.46 -14.54
CA LEU A 7 -6.52 -11.33 -15.47
C LEU A 7 -6.02 -10.05 -14.79
N CYS A 8 -5.37 -9.19 -15.58
CA CYS A 8 -4.99 -7.85 -15.18
C CYS A 8 -6.24 -6.99 -14.98
N ALA A 9 -6.37 -6.32 -13.83
CA ALA A 9 -7.53 -5.49 -13.56
C ALA A 9 -7.55 -4.16 -14.33
N ALA A 10 -6.43 -3.75 -14.96
CA ALA A 10 -6.35 -2.55 -15.79
C ALA A 10 -6.63 -2.83 -17.27
N CYS A 11 -6.02 -3.87 -17.84
CA CYS A 11 -6.10 -4.17 -19.28
C CYS A 11 -6.71 -5.52 -19.64
N CYS A 12 -7.23 -6.28 -18.66
CA CYS A 12 -7.83 -7.61 -18.82
C CYS A 12 -6.92 -8.67 -19.47
N LYS A 13 -5.63 -8.38 -19.68
CA LYS A 13 -4.64 -9.35 -20.16
C LYS A 13 -4.48 -10.50 -19.16
N LYS A 14 -4.36 -11.73 -19.65
CA LYS A 14 -4.07 -12.90 -18.81
C LYS A 14 -2.69 -12.77 -18.17
N VAL A 15 -2.61 -12.83 -16.84
CA VAL A 15 -1.38 -12.62 -16.06
C VAL A 15 -0.69 -13.93 -15.63
N GLY A 16 -1.32 -15.08 -15.89
CA GLY A 16 -0.74 -16.40 -15.60
C GLY A 16 -0.29 -16.56 -14.14
N LEU A 17 0.78 -17.34 -13.94
CA LEU A 17 1.42 -17.56 -12.64
C LEU A 17 2.17 -16.32 -12.10
N THR A 18 2.52 -15.38 -12.97
CA THR A 18 3.37 -14.21 -12.66
C THR A 18 2.56 -12.93 -12.44
N GLY A 19 1.31 -13.04 -11.99
CA GLY A 19 0.47 -11.90 -11.66
C GLY A 19 0.97 -11.14 -10.43
N PHE A 20 1.03 -9.81 -10.53
CA PHE A 20 1.42 -8.94 -9.42
C PHE A 20 0.18 -8.50 -8.65
N VAL A 21 0.12 -8.82 -7.36
CA VAL A 21 -0.96 -8.34 -6.49
C VAL A 21 -0.60 -6.96 -5.95
N CYS A 22 -1.39 -5.94 -6.29
CA CYS A 22 -1.22 -4.61 -5.73
C CYS A 22 -1.86 -4.53 -4.33
N ARG A 23 -1.44 -3.53 -3.54
CA ARG A 23 -2.00 -3.23 -2.21
C ARG A 23 -3.49 -2.88 -2.24
N CYS A 24 -4.02 -2.45 -3.39
CA CYS A 24 -5.46 -2.27 -3.60
C CYS A 24 -6.26 -3.58 -3.75
N GLY A 25 -5.59 -4.74 -3.68
CA GLY A 25 -6.22 -6.07 -3.71
C GLY A 25 -6.51 -6.61 -5.12
N LYS A 26 -6.08 -5.90 -6.17
CA LYS A 26 -6.24 -6.31 -7.57
C LYS A 26 -4.94 -6.90 -8.12
N THR A 27 -5.05 -7.79 -9.11
CA THR A 27 -3.90 -8.41 -9.80
C THR A 27 -3.63 -7.70 -11.13
N PHE A 28 -2.36 -7.49 -11.46
CA PHE A 28 -1.91 -6.77 -12.65
C PHE A 28 -0.81 -7.52 -13.42
N CYS A 29 -0.66 -7.20 -14.70
CA CYS A 29 0.44 -7.68 -15.54
C CYS A 29 1.71 -6.85 -15.29
N GLY A 30 2.85 -7.28 -15.84
CA GLY A 30 4.12 -6.58 -15.67
C GLY A 30 4.13 -5.10 -16.08
N SER A 31 3.28 -4.70 -17.04
CA SER A 31 3.15 -3.31 -17.48
C SER A 31 2.26 -2.45 -16.59
N HIS A 32 1.39 -3.05 -15.77
CA HIS A 32 0.47 -2.32 -14.88
C HIS A 32 0.76 -2.60 -13.40
N ARG A 33 1.98 -3.07 -13.12
CA ARG A 33 2.40 -3.48 -11.77
C ARG A 33 2.51 -2.31 -10.80
N TYR A 34 2.85 -1.12 -11.30
CA TYR A 34 3.04 0.06 -10.46
C TYR A 34 1.71 0.79 -10.26
N ALA A 35 1.60 1.49 -9.13
CA ALA A 35 0.38 2.19 -8.73
C ALA A 35 -0.03 3.29 -9.73
N GLU A 36 0.95 3.93 -10.36
CA GLU A 36 0.75 4.97 -11.38
C GLU A 36 0.11 4.40 -12.66
N ASP A 37 0.55 3.24 -13.14
CA ASP A 37 0.08 2.65 -14.40
C ASP A 37 -1.41 2.26 -14.37
N HIS A 38 -1.96 1.95 -13.19
CA HIS A 38 -3.36 1.53 -13.04
C HIS A 38 -4.22 2.50 -12.23
N GLY A 39 -3.71 3.70 -11.91
CA GLY A 39 -4.45 4.69 -11.14
C GLY A 39 -4.91 4.17 -9.78
N CYS A 40 -3.98 3.59 -9.00
CA CYS A 40 -4.29 2.94 -7.73
C CYS A 40 -4.99 3.89 -6.76
N SER A 41 -6.20 3.54 -6.32
CA SER A 41 -6.96 4.31 -5.34
C SER A 41 -6.60 3.96 -3.88
N PHE A 42 -5.52 3.21 -3.65
CA PHE A 42 -5.08 2.87 -2.31
C PHE A 42 -4.35 4.05 -1.66
N ASP A 43 -4.70 4.40 -0.43
CA ASP A 43 -4.07 5.50 0.30
C ASP A 43 -2.70 5.09 0.86
N PHE A 44 -1.67 5.16 0.01
CA PHE A 44 -0.30 4.85 0.41
C PHE A 44 0.23 5.82 1.45
N LYS A 45 -0.20 7.09 1.41
CA LYS A 45 0.32 8.16 2.27
C LYS A 45 -0.08 7.97 3.73
N GLY A 46 -1.35 7.69 3.98
CA GLY A 46 -1.93 7.34 5.26
C GLY A 46 -1.37 6.02 5.76
N ALA A 47 -1.34 4.98 4.92
CA ALA A 47 -0.75 3.70 5.31
C ALA A 47 0.72 3.82 5.75
N SER A 48 1.51 4.65 5.06
CA SER A 48 2.89 4.94 5.47
C SER A 48 2.96 5.74 6.78
N ARG A 49 2.10 6.74 6.97
CA ARG A 49 2.04 7.54 8.20
C ARG A 49 1.69 6.68 9.41
N ASP A 50 0.67 5.83 9.29
CA ASP A 50 0.27 4.90 10.34
C ASP A 50 1.41 3.93 10.67
N ALA A 51 2.09 3.38 9.66
CA ALA A 51 3.24 2.50 9.88
C ALA A 51 4.38 3.21 10.64
N ILE A 52 4.69 4.46 10.27
CA ILE A 52 5.71 5.27 10.95
C ILE A 52 5.26 5.59 12.38
N ALA A 53 4.01 6.02 12.58
CA ALA A 53 3.47 6.35 13.89
C ALA A 53 3.52 5.15 14.85
N ARG A 54 3.25 3.94 14.33
CA ARG A 54 3.35 2.69 15.11
C ARG A 54 4.79 2.28 15.38
N ALA A 55 5.73 2.61 14.50
CA ALA A 55 7.15 2.28 14.66
C ALA A 55 7.90 3.28 15.55
N ASN A 56 7.42 4.52 15.67
CA ASN A 56 8.09 5.53 16.48
C ASN A 56 8.00 5.16 17.97
N PRO A 57 9.15 5.03 18.66
CA PRO A 57 9.15 4.83 20.10
C PRO A 57 8.52 6.04 20.79
N VAL A 58 7.62 5.78 21.74
CA VAL A 58 6.96 6.86 22.48
C VAL A 58 7.97 7.44 23.46
N ILE A 59 8.68 8.49 23.04
CA ILE A 59 9.58 9.25 23.91
C ILE A 59 8.71 10.09 24.85
N LYS A 60 8.33 9.52 25.99
CA LYS A 60 7.75 10.26 27.12
C LYS A 60 8.89 10.74 27.99
N ALA A 61 9.35 11.97 27.76
CA ALA A 61 10.20 12.63 28.74
C ALA A 61 9.35 12.96 29.98
N GLU A 62 9.87 12.63 31.16
CA GLU A 62 9.26 13.03 32.42
C GLU A 62 9.25 14.56 32.48
N LYS A 63 8.07 15.15 32.64
CA LYS A 63 7.95 16.61 32.74
C LYS A 63 8.63 17.02 34.05
N LEU A 64 9.78 17.68 33.96
CA LEU A 64 10.52 18.22 35.11
C LEU A 64 9.66 19.28 35.83
N THR A 65 8.79 18.85 36.75
CA THR A 65 8.16 19.69 37.76
C THR A 65 9.08 19.74 38.97
N GLY A 66 10.05 20.64 38.93
CA GLY A 66 10.90 20.96 40.09
C GLY A 66 12.37 20.62 39.91
N LYS A 67 13.17 21.69 39.77
CA LYS A 67 14.58 21.90 40.14
C LYS A 67 14.86 23.36 39.69
N ILE A 68 14.83 24.35 40.61
CA ILE A 68 15.90 24.76 41.53
C ILE A 68 17.21 24.95 40.78
#